data_AF-A0A849B068-F1
#
_entry.id   AF-A0A849B068-F1
#
_cell.length_a   1.000
_cell.length_b   1.000
_cell.length_c   1.000
_cell.angle_alpha   90.00
_cell.angle_beta   90.00
_cell.angle_gamma   90.00
#
_symmetry.space_group_name_H-M   'P 1'
#
loop_
_entity.id
_entity.type
_entity.pdbx_description
1 polymer ?
#
loop_
_entity_poly.entity_id
_entity_poly.type
_entity_poly.pdbx_seq_one_letter_code
_entity_poly.pdbx_strand_id
1 'polypeptide(L)'
;MSDYYNILTNLGRSKITDLITSDTALENIQIAFGDGNGSVPTPDPTRTALVNEVHRRPANKLQKHPTLTNSIVVDVVIPNNVGGFWIREFGIYFDGVLICNGSLAPTFKEASDDTVNTYRLKPYINVESDRLKVVEIESDLINATESWTQENFINRSEIVDNLTTNDATKPVSAKQAKVLQDNKLGKTENAASATKLATARTIAISGAVTGTATSFDGSANVAITTTSLDATKLSGTASIATTGNAASATKLATARTIAISGAVTGTATGFDGSSNIAISTTEIDGSKISSGTVPVARLPAASTSAAGAVKLNNTLTSTSISEAATAAQVKVLNDKKLNNNAFGNGVNVTSSRISGATYTNPYDRPLIVVMSLGDTDDANFKLKIGDLVYTSPYDFPQTGMFAFTFVVPPNAEYMVKWAPGSWPIGLNFWWEF
;
A
#
# COMPACT_ATOMS: atom_id res chain seq x y z
N MET A 1 40.90 99.95 32.56
CA MET A 1 40.45 99.04 33.63
C MET A 1 39.09 98.51 33.23
N SER A 2 38.75 97.26 33.52
CA SER A 2 37.38 96.76 33.32
C SER A 2 36.41 97.64 34.12
N ASP A 3 35.33 98.11 33.50
CA ASP A 3 34.30 98.95 34.15
C ASP A 3 33.61 98.23 35.32
N TYR A 4 33.75 96.90 35.37
CA TYR A 4 33.24 96.04 36.43
C TYR A 4 34.37 95.21 37.02
N TYR A 5 34.51 95.29 38.35
CA TYR A 5 35.55 94.58 39.10
C TYR A 5 35.06 94.18 40.50
N ASN A 6 35.87 93.43 41.21
CA ASN A 6 35.61 92.97 42.56
C ASN A 6 36.79 93.31 43.49
N ILE A 7 36.53 93.39 44.79
CA ILE A 7 37.55 93.60 45.80
C ILE A 7 37.27 92.78 47.06
N LEU A 8 38.34 92.39 47.75
CA LEU A 8 38.27 91.86 49.11
C LEU A 8 37.88 92.95 50.09
N THR A 9 37.02 92.60 51.04
CA THR A 9 36.79 93.44 52.22
C THR A 9 37.94 93.27 53.22
N ASN A 10 38.11 94.25 54.12
CA ASN A 10 39.08 94.19 55.20
C ASN A 10 38.79 93.01 56.15
N LEU A 11 37.51 92.72 56.40
CA LEU A 11 37.09 91.54 57.17
C LEU A 11 37.37 90.24 56.40
N GLY A 12 37.18 90.25 55.08
CA GLY A 12 37.48 89.14 54.19
C GLY A 12 38.94 88.72 54.26
N ARG A 13 39.87 89.69 54.23
CA ARG A 13 41.31 89.41 54.37
C ARG A 13 41.65 88.64 55.65
N SER A 14 40.97 88.92 56.75
CA SER A 14 41.16 88.21 58.02
C SER A 14 40.60 86.79 58.03
N LYS A 15 39.71 86.44 57.09
CA LYS A 15 39.00 85.15 56.99
C LYS A 15 39.50 84.24 55.87
N ILE A 16 40.40 84.74 55.02
CA ILE A 16 40.97 84.01 53.89
C ILE A 16 41.68 82.72 54.33
N THR A 17 42.45 82.76 55.44
CA THR A 17 43.21 81.60 55.92
C THR A 17 42.27 80.46 56.35
N ASP A 18 41.18 80.80 57.04
CA ASP A 18 40.15 79.83 57.47
C ASP A 18 39.51 79.11 56.26
N LEU A 19 39.38 79.81 55.13
CA LEU A 19 38.77 79.30 53.91
C LEU A 19 39.66 78.29 53.16
N ILE A 20 40.99 78.39 53.28
CA ILE A 20 41.93 77.53 52.54
C ILE A 20 42.20 76.21 53.27
N THR A 21 42.14 76.21 54.61
CA THR A 21 42.64 75.10 55.44
C THR A 21 41.64 73.95 55.61
N SER A 22 40.34 74.16 55.37
CA SER A 22 39.30 73.12 55.53
C SER A 22 38.37 73.03 54.33
N ASP A 23 38.14 71.80 53.82
CA ASP A 23 37.14 71.56 52.77
C ASP A 23 35.70 71.77 53.30
N THR A 24 35.45 71.61 54.61
CA THR A 24 34.14 71.89 55.22
C THR A 24 33.87 73.39 55.39
N ALA A 25 34.91 74.22 55.38
CA ALA A 25 34.73 75.68 55.43
C ALA A 25 34.08 76.19 54.14
N LEU A 26 34.27 75.50 53.01
CA LEU A 26 33.64 75.89 51.75
C LEU A 26 32.11 75.81 51.84
N GLU A 27 31.54 74.88 52.61
CA GLU A 27 30.08 74.71 52.73
C GLU A 27 29.36 75.94 53.32
N ASN A 28 30.08 76.82 54.03
CA ASN A 28 29.55 78.05 54.60
C ASN A 28 29.61 79.26 53.64
N ILE A 29 30.05 79.08 52.39
CA ILE A 29 30.03 80.16 51.39
C ILE A 29 28.61 80.36 50.86
N GLN A 30 28.15 81.62 50.90
CA GLN A 30 26.93 82.07 50.24
C GLN A 30 27.24 83.18 49.24
N ILE A 31 26.54 83.16 48.12
CA ILE A 31 26.62 84.21 47.11
C ILE A 31 25.37 85.05 47.16
N ALA A 32 25.57 86.34 47.36
CA ALA A 32 24.54 87.36 47.34
C ALA A 32 24.61 88.14 46.03
N PHE A 33 23.45 88.57 45.56
CA PHE A 33 23.25 89.42 44.41
C PHE A 33 22.50 90.66 44.88
N GLY A 34 22.90 91.81 44.36
CA GLY A 34 22.28 93.08 44.68
C GLY A 34 21.96 93.90 43.45
N ASP A 35 20.96 94.77 43.58
CA ASP A 35 20.57 95.71 42.53
C ASP A 35 21.27 97.07 42.67
N GLY A 36 22.15 97.22 43.67
CA GLY A 36 22.93 98.42 43.94
C GLY A 36 22.09 99.66 44.26
N ASN A 37 20.86 99.47 44.75
CA ASN A 37 19.87 100.52 45.00
C ASN A 37 19.59 101.37 43.75
N GLY A 38 19.56 100.71 42.58
CA GLY A 38 19.26 101.33 41.28
C GLY A 38 20.48 101.78 40.46
N SER A 39 21.70 101.69 41.00
CA SER A 39 22.94 102.09 40.32
C SER A 39 24.04 101.04 40.49
N VAL A 40 25.02 100.97 39.58
CA VAL A 40 26.15 100.03 39.73
C VAL A 40 27.07 100.53 40.86
N PRO A 41 27.23 99.78 41.97
CA PRO A 41 28.07 100.21 43.08
C PRO A 41 29.56 100.14 42.73
N THR A 42 30.34 101.13 43.17
CA THR A 42 31.80 101.05 43.14
C THR A 42 32.28 100.13 44.27
N PRO A 43 33.02 99.03 44.00
CA PRO A 43 33.54 98.15 45.05
C PRO A 43 34.43 98.86 46.08
N ASP A 44 34.20 98.61 47.38
CA ASP A 44 34.87 99.28 48.51
C ASP A 44 35.29 98.23 49.57
N PRO A 45 36.58 98.19 49.97
CA PRO A 45 37.09 97.19 50.92
C PRO A 45 36.57 97.35 52.35
N THR A 46 35.93 98.47 52.70
CA THR A 46 35.37 98.71 54.04
C THR A 46 33.95 98.16 54.20
N ARG A 47 33.31 97.69 53.12
CA ARG A 47 31.94 97.17 53.18
C ARG A 47 31.83 95.93 54.06
N THR A 48 30.73 95.89 54.81
CA THR A 48 30.30 94.73 55.61
C THR A 48 29.07 94.03 55.01
N ALA A 49 28.38 94.67 54.07
CA ALA A 49 27.23 94.16 53.31
C ALA A 49 27.19 94.77 51.89
N LEU A 50 26.38 94.20 51.00
CA LEU A 50 26.07 94.78 49.67
C LEU A 50 25.27 96.10 49.81
N VAL A 51 25.29 96.95 48.78
CA VAL A 51 24.54 98.22 48.81
C VAL A 51 23.04 97.97 48.91
N ASN A 52 22.51 97.00 48.16
CA ASN A 52 21.16 96.47 48.36
C ASN A 52 21.08 95.03 47.88
N GLU A 53 20.99 94.08 48.83
CA GLU A 53 20.89 92.66 48.53
C GLU A 53 19.45 92.28 48.17
N VAL A 54 19.27 91.63 47.01
CA VAL A 54 17.95 91.18 46.51
C VAL A 54 17.82 89.66 46.52
N HIS A 55 18.93 88.93 46.48
CA HIS A 55 18.92 87.47 46.51
C HIS A 55 20.21 86.92 47.12
N ARG A 56 20.11 85.86 47.93
CA ARG A 56 21.26 85.13 48.46
C ARG A 56 21.01 83.64 48.41
N ARG A 57 22.03 82.88 48.01
CA ARG A 57 21.97 81.42 47.93
C ARG A 57 23.33 80.79 48.20
N PRO A 58 23.39 79.57 48.77
CA PRO A 58 24.58 78.74 48.67
C PRO A 58 25.01 78.55 47.20
N ALA A 59 26.32 78.44 46.96
CA ALA A 59 26.81 78.10 45.63
C ALA A 59 26.41 76.66 45.25
N ASN A 60 26.08 76.43 43.98
CA ASN A 60 25.77 75.12 43.41
C ASN A 60 27.02 74.24 43.35
N LYS A 61 28.20 74.85 43.17
CA LYS A 61 29.49 74.14 43.20
C LYS A 61 30.55 75.01 43.87
N LEU A 62 31.27 74.42 44.81
CA LEU A 62 32.44 75.01 45.48
C LEU A 62 33.55 73.97 45.47
N GLN A 63 34.64 74.27 44.78
CA GLN A 63 35.77 73.35 44.71
C GLN A 63 37.07 74.12 44.50
N LYS A 64 38.19 73.54 44.97
CA LYS A 64 39.52 74.04 44.61
C LYS A 64 39.70 73.97 43.09
N HIS A 65 40.36 74.97 42.51
CA HIS A 65 40.61 75.03 41.09
C HIS A 65 41.55 73.89 40.69
N PRO A 66 41.25 73.12 39.62
CA PRO A 66 42.01 71.92 39.28
C PRO A 66 43.45 72.20 38.85
N THR A 67 43.76 73.43 38.38
CA THR A 67 45.07 73.79 37.82
C THR A 67 45.70 75.06 38.40
N LEU A 68 44.97 75.84 39.21
CA LEU A 68 45.45 77.11 39.78
C LEU A 68 45.59 76.92 41.29
N THR A 69 46.84 76.83 41.76
CA THR A 69 47.15 76.70 43.19
C THR A 69 46.55 77.87 43.96
N ASN A 70 45.89 77.58 45.09
CA ASN A 70 45.19 78.56 45.94
C ASN A 70 43.98 79.27 45.30
N SER A 71 43.39 78.71 44.23
CA SER A 71 42.14 79.22 43.67
C SER A 71 40.92 78.36 44.04
N ILE A 72 39.76 78.99 44.25
CA ILE A 72 38.46 78.35 44.49
C ILE A 72 37.50 78.73 43.36
N VAL A 73 36.89 77.72 42.75
CA VAL A 73 35.80 77.89 41.79
C VAL A 73 34.49 77.96 42.56
N VAL A 74 33.78 79.08 42.39
CA VAL A 74 32.42 79.26 42.88
C VAL A 74 31.49 79.25 41.68
N ASP A 75 30.46 78.42 41.71
CA ASP A 75 29.43 78.35 40.68
C ASP A 75 28.08 78.52 41.36
N VAL A 76 27.34 79.55 40.99
CA VAL A 76 26.01 79.81 41.53
C VAL A 76 25.03 80.04 40.38
N VAL A 77 23.86 79.42 40.53
CA VAL A 77 22.77 79.47 39.58
C VAL A 77 21.52 79.99 40.28
N ILE A 78 20.97 81.09 39.75
CA ILE A 78 19.61 81.54 40.08
C ILE A 78 18.65 80.78 39.16
N PRO A 79 17.79 79.89 39.72
CA PRO A 79 16.91 79.05 38.93
C PRO A 79 15.82 79.88 38.23
N ASN A 80 15.12 79.22 37.32
CA ASN A 80 14.11 79.82 36.45
C ASN A 80 13.03 80.63 37.19
N ASN A 81 12.46 80.02 38.22
CA ASN A 81 11.34 80.56 38.99
C ASN A 81 11.75 81.63 40.03
N VAL A 82 13.00 82.08 40.03
CA VAL A 82 13.52 83.11 40.94
C VAL A 82 14.07 84.28 40.13
N GLY A 83 13.54 85.48 40.39
CA GLY A 83 13.83 86.68 39.60
C GLY A 83 12.91 87.84 39.98
N GLY A 84 12.71 88.77 39.05
CA GLY A 84 11.97 90.02 39.24
C GLY A 84 12.84 91.18 39.75
N PHE A 85 14.16 91.08 39.61
CA PHE A 85 15.11 92.07 40.12
C PHE A 85 16.28 92.28 39.16
N TRP A 86 16.90 93.46 39.28
CA TRP A 86 18.16 93.77 38.61
C TRP A 86 19.34 93.21 39.39
N ILE A 87 20.36 92.76 38.69
CA ILE A 87 21.65 92.34 39.23
C ILE A 87 22.68 93.34 38.75
N ARG A 88 23.32 94.04 39.70
CA ARG A 88 24.35 95.07 39.48
C ARG A 88 25.57 94.90 40.38
N GLU A 89 25.44 94.12 41.45
CA GLU A 89 26.55 93.75 42.34
C GLU A 89 26.41 92.29 42.78
N PHE A 90 27.51 91.71 43.22
CA PHE A 90 27.53 90.43 43.91
C PHE A 90 28.42 90.49 45.14
N GLY A 91 28.13 89.63 46.09
CA GLY A 91 28.87 89.47 47.34
C GLY A 91 29.16 88.01 47.60
N ILE A 92 30.37 87.71 48.04
CA ILE A 92 30.72 86.40 48.58
C ILE A 92 30.73 86.54 50.09
N TYR A 93 29.91 85.74 50.76
CA TYR A 93 29.83 85.67 52.21
C TYR A 93 30.41 84.35 52.70
N PHE A 94 31.16 84.37 53.78
CA PHE A 94 31.63 83.19 54.48
C PHE A 94 31.34 83.37 55.97
N ASP A 95 30.61 82.43 56.57
CA ASP A 95 30.20 82.48 57.98
C ASP A 95 29.51 83.81 58.36
N GLY A 96 28.63 84.28 57.45
CA GLY A 96 27.90 85.55 57.60
C GLY A 96 28.71 86.82 57.34
N VAL A 97 30.02 86.73 57.11
CA VAL A 97 30.89 87.89 56.84
C VAL A 97 31.05 88.09 55.33
N LEU A 98 30.80 89.31 54.84
CA LEU A 98 31.09 89.68 53.45
C LEU A 98 32.60 89.66 53.24
N ILE A 99 33.10 88.70 52.47
CA ILE A 99 34.53 88.56 52.18
C ILE A 99 34.92 89.26 50.88
N CYS A 100 34.04 89.32 49.90
CA CYS A 100 34.28 89.99 48.63
C CYS A 100 33.02 90.70 48.15
N ASN A 101 33.17 91.89 47.60
CA ASN A 101 32.10 92.59 46.89
C ASN A 101 32.57 93.00 45.49
N GLY A 102 31.71 92.85 44.50
CA GLY A 102 32.02 93.22 43.13
C GLY A 102 30.82 93.81 42.40
N SER A 103 31.13 94.61 41.40
CA SER A 103 30.16 95.20 40.47
C SER A 103 29.96 94.28 39.27
N LEU A 104 28.74 94.25 38.73
CA LEU A 104 28.35 93.50 37.54
C LEU A 104 27.67 94.43 36.52
N ALA A 105 27.74 94.06 35.25
CA ALA A 105 26.95 94.71 34.22
C ALA A 105 25.45 94.57 34.55
N PRO A 106 24.65 95.65 34.49
CA PRO A 106 23.22 95.60 34.81
C PRO A 106 22.50 94.54 34.00
N THR A 107 22.00 93.52 34.68
CA THR A 107 21.25 92.41 34.06
C THR A 107 19.91 92.26 34.77
N PHE A 108 18.81 92.23 34.02
CA PHE A 108 17.50 91.94 34.60
C PHE A 108 17.23 90.44 34.57
N LYS A 109 16.96 89.84 35.73
CA LYS A 109 16.62 88.42 35.84
C LYS A 109 15.12 88.28 36.00
N GLU A 110 14.41 87.85 34.96
CA GLU A 110 12.97 87.53 35.04
C GLU A 110 12.74 86.24 35.83
N ALA A 111 11.60 86.14 36.51
CA ALA A 111 11.09 84.88 37.04
C ALA A 111 10.08 84.30 36.05
N SER A 112 10.18 83.01 35.73
CA SER A 112 9.22 82.32 34.89
C SER A 112 9.03 80.89 35.39
N ASP A 113 7.83 80.35 35.23
CA ASP A 113 7.56 78.91 35.40
C ASP A 113 7.49 78.19 34.04
N ASP A 114 7.32 78.94 32.94
CA ASP A 114 6.98 78.42 31.61
C ASP A 114 8.13 78.49 30.58
N THR A 115 9.14 79.31 30.82
CA THR A 115 10.31 79.46 29.94
C THR A 115 11.57 79.01 30.65
N VAL A 116 12.66 78.64 29.97
CA VAL A 116 13.95 78.40 30.67
C VAL A 116 14.68 79.74 30.77
N ASN A 117 14.73 80.37 31.95
CA ASN A 117 15.44 81.62 32.20
C ASN A 117 16.37 81.47 33.42
N THR A 118 17.61 81.05 33.19
CA THR A 118 18.57 80.79 34.25
C THR A 118 19.70 81.81 34.23
N TYR A 119 20.06 82.40 35.38
CA TYR A 119 21.24 83.25 35.51
C TYR A 119 22.34 82.51 36.26
N ARG A 120 23.52 82.38 35.66
CA ARG A 120 24.68 81.73 36.26
C ARG A 120 25.79 82.76 36.48
N LEU A 121 26.43 82.73 37.65
CA LEU A 121 27.62 83.51 37.95
C LEU A 121 28.73 82.56 38.39
N LYS A 122 29.89 82.63 37.75
CA LYS A 122 31.06 81.83 38.13
C LYS A 122 32.27 82.69 38.54
N PRO A 123 32.33 83.20 39.78
CA PRO A 123 33.51 83.91 40.22
C PRO A 123 34.65 82.93 40.58
N TYR A 124 35.84 83.19 40.05
CA TYR A 124 37.07 82.51 40.46
C TYR A 124 37.73 83.29 41.59
N ILE A 125 37.92 82.69 42.76
CA ILE A 125 38.66 83.32 43.85
C ILE A 125 40.10 82.85 43.74
N ASN A 126 41.04 83.69 43.29
CA ASN A 126 42.46 83.41 43.50
C ASN A 126 42.92 84.03 44.82
N VAL A 127 43.48 83.22 45.71
CA VAL A 127 44.01 83.69 46.99
C VAL A 127 45.53 83.83 46.91
N GLU A 128 45.98 85.08 46.75
CA GLU A 128 47.36 85.48 46.98
C GLU A 128 47.39 86.40 48.23
N SER A 129 48.55 86.51 48.90
CA SER A 129 48.69 87.03 50.28
C SER A 129 48.02 88.38 50.61
N ASP A 130 47.53 89.14 49.63
CA ASP A 130 46.80 90.39 49.82
C ASP A 130 45.69 90.72 48.78
N ARG A 131 45.39 89.84 47.81
CA ARG A 131 44.44 90.13 46.70
C ARG A 131 43.56 88.94 46.30
N LEU A 132 42.28 89.24 46.05
CA LEU A 132 41.28 88.35 45.46
C LEU A 132 40.92 88.90 44.10
N LYS A 133 41.36 88.21 43.06
CA LYS A 133 41.00 88.56 41.68
C LYS A 133 39.88 87.63 41.25
N VAL A 134 38.68 88.15 40.99
CA VAL A 134 37.72 87.42 40.16
C VAL A 134 38.25 87.52 38.74
N VAL A 135 38.85 86.43 38.29
CA VAL A 135 39.63 86.39 37.04
C VAL A 135 38.71 86.50 35.82
N GLU A 136 37.48 85.99 35.92
CA GLU A 136 36.51 85.98 34.83
C GLU A 136 35.10 85.89 35.42
N ILE A 137 34.14 86.57 34.78
CA ILE A 137 32.72 86.49 35.12
C ILE A 137 32.01 86.03 33.84
N GLU A 138 31.71 84.74 33.79
CA GLU A 138 30.77 84.20 32.79
C GLU A 138 29.35 84.34 33.36
N SER A 139 28.52 85.15 32.69
CA SER A 139 27.08 85.17 32.93
C SER A 139 26.33 84.85 31.66
N ASP A 140 25.77 83.64 31.59
CA ASP A 140 24.95 83.19 30.46
C ASP A 140 23.48 83.19 30.85
N LEU A 141 22.65 83.70 29.95
CA LEU A 141 21.20 83.54 29.97
C LEU A 141 20.83 82.48 28.93
N ILE A 142 20.62 81.23 29.36
CA ILE A 142 20.20 80.14 28.45
C ILE A 142 18.68 80.20 28.32
N ASN A 143 18.19 80.60 27.14
CA ASN A 143 16.77 80.64 26.80
C ASN A 143 16.46 79.65 25.67
N ALA A 144 15.44 78.81 25.85
CA ALA A 144 14.79 78.08 24.76
C ALA A 144 13.33 78.56 24.69
N THR A 145 12.87 78.96 23.51
CA THR A 145 11.47 79.36 23.31
C THR A 145 10.59 78.11 23.27
N GLU A 146 9.36 78.22 23.77
CA GLU A 146 8.37 77.13 23.74
C GLU A 146 8.18 76.57 22.32
N SER A 147 8.15 77.47 21.33
CA SER A 147 8.06 77.10 19.90
C SER A 147 9.23 76.23 19.44
N TRP A 148 10.47 76.54 19.85
CA TRP A 148 11.62 75.74 19.48
C TRP A 148 11.56 74.35 20.10
N THR A 149 11.08 74.25 21.35
CA THR A 149 10.91 72.96 22.03
C THR A 149 9.84 72.10 21.36
N GLN A 150 8.69 72.67 21.00
CA GLN A 150 7.62 71.94 20.31
C GLN A 150 8.01 71.49 18.90
N GLU A 151 8.83 72.27 18.19
CA GLU A 151 9.30 71.91 16.84
C GLU A 151 10.35 70.78 16.85
N ASN A 152 11.18 70.72 17.90
CA ASN A 152 12.32 69.79 17.94
C ASN A 152 12.07 68.55 18.81
N PHE A 153 11.03 68.52 19.64
CA PHE A 153 10.76 67.41 20.56
C PHE A 153 9.28 67.03 20.58
N ILE A 154 9.03 65.72 20.75
CA ILE A 154 7.69 65.17 20.94
C ILE A 154 7.49 64.88 22.44
N ASN A 155 6.35 65.27 22.97
CA ASN A 155 5.98 64.97 24.35
C ASN A 155 5.83 63.46 24.54
N ARG A 156 6.40 62.93 25.64
CA ARG A 156 6.28 61.49 25.95
C ARG A 156 4.82 61.01 26.02
N SER A 157 3.90 61.88 26.43
CA SER A 157 2.45 61.61 26.49
C SER A 157 1.80 61.44 25.11
N GLU A 158 2.44 61.91 24.04
CA GLU A 158 1.93 61.77 22.66
C GLU A 158 2.35 60.46 22.02
N ILE A 159 3.37 59.77 22.57
CA ILE A 159 3.83 58.48 22.07
C ILE A 159 2.87 57.38 22.52
N VAL A 160 2.32 56.64 21.55
CA VAL A 160 1.39 55.54 21.78
C VAL A 160 2.16 54.23 22.01
N ASP A 161 1.99 53.61 23.18
CA ASP A 161 2.62 52.31 23.54
C ASP A 161 1.63 51.12 23.51
N ASN A 162 0.67 51.13 22.59
CA ASN A 162 -0.24 50.02 22.34
C ASN A 162 -0.44 49.76 20.83
N LEU A 163 -1.11 48.66 20.48
CA LEU A 163 -1.45 48.29 19.09
C LEU A 163 -2.96 48.34 18.80
N THR A 164 -3.74 48.98 19.68
CA THR A 164 -5.21 49.05 19.60
C THR A 164 -5.70 50.42 19.14
N THR A 165 -4.92 51.48 19.38
CA THR A 165 -5.23 52.84 18.96
C THR A 165 -5.04 52.99 17.44
N ASN A 166 -5.93 53.74 16.78
CA ASN A 166 -5.93 54.01 15.34
C ASN A 166 -5.75 55.49 14.98
N ASP A 167 -5.30 56.32 15.93
CA ASP A 167 -5.05 57.74 15.72
C ASP A 167 -3.77 57.95 14.87
N ALA A 168 -3.97 58.38 13.63
CA ALA A 168 -2.88 58.57 12.67
C ALA A 168 -1.98 59.78 12.97
N THR A 169 -2.37 60.65 13.91
CA THR A 169 -1.61 61.86 14.25
C THR A 169 -0.54 61.63 15.31
N LYS A 170 -0.52 60.45 15.94
CA LYS A 170 0.39 60.13 17.04
C LYS A 170 1.47 59.12 16.65
N PRO A 171 2.73 59.33 17.07
CA PRO A 171 3.79 58.37 16.82
C PRO A 171 3.65 57.13 17.71
N VAL A 172 4.02 55.97 17.15
CA VAL A 172 4.10 54.70 17.88
C VAL A 172 5.41 54.59 18.67
N SER A 173 5.39 53.91 19.82
CA SER A 173 6.62 53.61 20.56
C SER A 173 7.53 52.65 19.77
N ALA A 174 8.85 52.77 19.97
CA ALA A 174 9.81 51.85 19.36
C ALA A 174 9.56 50.37 19.76
N LYS A 175 9.08 50.14 20.98
CA LYS A 175 8.70 48.81 21.49
C LYS A 175 7.58 48.22 20.63
N GLN A 176 6.50 48.97 20.42
CA GLN A 176 5.36 48.50 19.62
C GLN A 176 5.69 48.42 18.13
N ALA A 177 6.50 49.34 17.61
CA ALA A 177 7.01 49.24 16.23
C ALA A 177 7.81 47.95 16.02
N LYS A 178 8.63 47.54 17.00
CA LYS A 178 9.33 46.25 16.96
C LYS A 178 8.38 45.07 17.01
N VAL A 179 7.38 45.09 17.89
CA VAL A 179 6.34 44.04 17.95
C VAL A 179 5.62 43.92 16.60
N LEU A 180 5.25 45.05 15.98
CA LEU A 180 4.67 45.06 14.65
C LEU A 180 5.62 44.48 13.62
N GLN A 181 6.91 44.85 13.63
CA GLN A 181 7.88 44.35 12.66
C GLN A 181 8.16 42.84 12.81
N ASP A 182 8.29 42.36 14.05
CA ASP A 182 8.56 40.96 14.35
C ASP A 182 7.35 40.07 14.03
N ASN A 183 6.13 40.60 14.22
CA ASN A 183 4.88 39.86 14.03
C ASN A 183 4.15 40.21 12.71
N LYS A 184 4.69 41.12 11.88
CA LYS A 184 4.02 41.59 10.64
C LYS A 184 3.71 40.43 9.69
N LEU A 185 4.50 39.37 9.78
CA LEU A 185 4.41 38.15 9.02
C LEU A 185 4.98 37.04 9.92
N GLY A 186 4.12 36.34 10.66
CA GLY A 186 4.54 35.22 11.51
C GLY A 186 5.46 34.28 10.74
N LYS A 187 6.73 34.18 11.16
CA LYS A 187 7.70 33.27 10.52
C LYS A 187 7.32 31.80 10.71
N THR A 188 6.32 31.52 11.55
CA THR A 188 5.82 30.19 11.91
C THR A 188 4.29 30.14 12.07
N GLU A 189 3.56 31.23 11.83
CA GLU A 189 2.10 31.27 12.01
C GLU A 189 1.38 31.28 10.66
N ASN A 190 0.17 30.70 10.64
CA ASN A 190 -0.71 30.81 9.48
C ASN A 190 -1.20 32.26 9.36
N ALA A 191 -1.08 32.85 8.17
CA ALA A 191 -1.65 34.16 7.91
C ALA A 191 -3.18 34.08 8.06
N ALA A 192 -3.70 34.52 9.21
CA ALA A 192 -5.11 34.37 9.59
C ALA A 192 -6.10 35.02 8.60
N SER A 193 -5.62 35.91 7.72
CA SER A 193 -6.39 36.60 6.69
C SER A 193 -6.04 36.19 5.25
N ALA A 194 -5.13 35.24 5.03
CA ALA A 194 -4.75 34.84 3.68
C ALA A 194 -5.88 34.01 3.05
N THR A 195 -6.57 34.61 2.08
CA THR A 195 -7.62 33.94 1.28
C THR A 195 -7.09 33.28 0.03
N LYS A 196 -5.86 33.63 -0.40
CA LYS A 196 -5.15 33.00 -1.52
C LYS A 196 -3.62 33.24 -1.47
N LEU A 197 -2.87 32.41 -2.19
CA LEU A 197 -1.46 32.62 -2.54
C LEU A 197 -1.32 33.86 -3.43
N ALA A 198 -0.31 34.70 -3.15
CA ALA A 198 -0.01 35.88 -3.97
C ALA A 198 0.35 35.51 -5.42
N THR A 199 0.93 34.33 -5.63
CA THR A 199 1.15 33.76 -6.95
C THR A 199 0.74 32.29 -6.91
N ALA A 200 -0.22 31.92 -7.76
CA ALA A 200 -0.68 30.54 -7.87
C ALA A 200 0.50 29.60 -8.19
N ARG A 201 0.34 28.34 -7.77
CA ARG A 201 1.32 27.28 -8.03
C ARG A 201 0.62 26.13 -8.73
N THR A 202 1.33 25.47 -9.62
CA THR A 202 0.82 24.28 -10.28
C THR A 202 1.04 23.08 -9.37
N ILE A 203 -0.04 22.38 -9.03
CA ILE A 203 0.03 21.08 -8.35
C ILE A 203 -0.02 19.99 -9.41
N ALA A 204 0.97 19.11 -9.40
CA ALA A 204 1.09 18.00 -10.32
C ALA A 204 1.40 16.71 -9.57
N ILE A 205 0.87 15.60 -10.06
CA ILE A 205 1.23 14.24 -9.61
C ILE A 205 2.20 13.62 -10.62
N SER A 206 3.18 12.87 -10.13
CA SER A 206 4.21 12.22 -10.95
C SER A 206 4.44 10.78 -10.47
N GLY A 207 5.01 9.94 -11.34
CA GLY A 207 5.30 8.53 -11.04
C GLY A 207 4.46 7.54 -11.86
N ALA A 208 3.77 6.63 -11.17
CA ALA A 208 2.89 5.63 -11.78
C ALA A 208 1.52 6.19 -12.19
N VAL A 209 1.05 7.23 -11.50
CA VAL A 209 -0.19 7.93 -11.81
C VAL A 209 0.15 9.21 -12.57
N THR A 210 -0.54 9.48 -13.67
CA THR A 210 -0.53 10.79 -14.32
C THR A 210 -1.89 11.46 -14.17
N GLY A 211 -1.88 12.79 -14.11
CA GLY A 211 -3.09 13.60 -13.99
C GLY A 211 -2.86 14.98 -14.59
N THR A 212 -3.93 15.74 -14.73
CA THR A 212 -3.85 17.10 -15.29
C THR A 212 -3.31 18.05 -14.24
N ALA A 213 -2.11 18.60 -14.50
CA ALA A 213 -1.51 19.63 -13.65
C ALA A 213 -2.47 20.83 -13.54
N THR A 214 -2.80 21.22 -12.31
CA THR A 214 -3.85 22.20 -12.04
C THR A 214 -3.29 23.35 -11.22
N SER A 215 -3.63 24.59 -11.62
CA SER A 215 -3.27 25.79 -10.88
C SER A 215 -4.02 25.83 -9.55
N PHE A 216 -3.31 26.14 -8.46
CA PHE A 216 -3.84 26.26 -7.12
C PHE A 216 -3.36 27.56 -6.47
N ASP A 217 -4.32 28.33 -5.97
CA ASP A 217 -4.06 29.53 -5.18
C ASP A 217 -4.67 29.46 -3.78
N GLY A 218 -5.28 28.35 -3.37
CA GLY A 218 -5.89 28.19 -2.04
C GLY A 218 -7.25 28.84 -1.85
N SER A 219 -7.83 29.48 -2.88
CA SER A 219 -9.19 30.04 -2.81
C SER A 219 -10.28 28.97 -2.73
N ALA A 220 -9.99 27.74 -3.17
CA ALA A 220 -10.85 26.57 -3.09
C ALA A 220 -10.01 25.29 -3.03
N ASN A 221 -10.64 24.16 -2.69
CA ASN A 221 -9.99 22.85 -2.77
C ASN A 221 -9.60 22.53 -4.22
N VAL A 222 -8.42 21.93 -4.40
CA VAL A 222 -7.96 21.43 -5.71
C VAL A 222 -8.19 19.93 -5.82
N ALA A 223 -8.80 19.50 -6.93
CA ALA A 223 -8.89 18.09 -7.31
C ALA A 223 -7.96 17.84 -8.50
N ILE A 224 -7.06 16.87 -8.38
CA ILE A 224 -6.21 16.43 -9.49
C ILE A 224 -6.82 15.18 -10.09
N THR A 225 -7.51 15.33 -11.22
CA THR A 225 -8.11 14.21 -11.94
C THR A 225 -7.00 13.33 -12.53
N THR A 226 -7.03 12.04 -12.19
CA THR A 226 -6.13 11.04 -12.76
C THR A 226 -6.52 10.74 -14.21
N THR A 227 -5.58 10.88 -15.14
CA THR A 227 -5.82 10.63 -16.57
C THR A 227 -5.29 9.27 -17.02
N SER A 228 -4.24 8.76 -16.38
CA SER A 228 -3.72 7.42 -16.63
C SER A 228 -3.03 6.84 -15.40
N LEU A 229 -2.99 5.51 -15.35
CA LEU A 229 -2.20 4.72 -14.42
C LEU A 229 -1.32 3.77 -15.22
N ASP A 230 -0.01 3.95 -15.10
CA ASP A 230 0.99 3.06 -15.68
C ASP A 230 1.11 1.80 -14.84
N ALA A 231 0.40 0.75 -15.26
CA ALA A 231 0.39 -0.56 -14.61
C ALA A 231 1.79 -1.21 -14.55
N THR A 232 2.73 -0.84 -15.44
CA THR A 232 4.09 -1.43 -15.43
C THR A 232 4.93 -0.99 -14.24
N LYS A 233 4.54 0.12 -13.59
CA LYS A 233 5.19 0.64 -12.38
C LYS A 233 4.52 0.17 -11.08
N LEU A 234 3.42 -0.56 -11.17
CA LEU A 234 2.82 -1.20 -9.99
C LEU A 234 3.61 -2.47 -9.64
N SER A 235 4.06 -2.58 -8.39
CA SER A 235 4.60 -3.81 -7.82
C SER A 235 3.69 -4.32 -6.70
N GLY A 236 3.46 -5.64 -6.63
CA GLY A 236 2.59 -6.27 -5.63
C GLY A 236 1.11 -6.38 -6.04
N THR A 237 0.23 -6.50 -5.05
CA THR A 237 -1.23 -6.67 -5.25
C THR A 237 -1.94 -5.32 -5.13
N ALA A 238 -2.61 -4.88 -6.20
CA ALA A 238 -3.58 -3.79 -6.09
C ALA A 238 -4.76 -4.29 -5.24
N SER A 239 -4.87 -3.84 -3.99
CA SER A 239 -5.91 -4.29 -3.03
C SER A 239 -7.29 -3.68 -3.30
N ILE A 240 -7.50 -3.11 -4.49
CA ILE A 240 -8.80 -2.64 -4.97
C ILE A 240 -9.37 -3.69 -5.92
N ALA A 241 -10.65 -4.02 -5.73
CA ALA A 241 -11.37 -4.87 -6.67
C ALA A 241 -11.47 -4.14 -8.03
N THR A 242 -10.68 -4.58 -9.01
CA THR A 242 -10.88 -4.17 -10.40
C THR A 242 -12.03 -4.99 -10.96
N THR A 243 -13.24 -4.43 -10.94
CA THR A 243 -14.46 -5.10 -11.46
C THR A 243 -14.51 -5.17 -12.98
N GLY A 244 -13.57 -4.51 -13.66
CA GLY A 244 -13.39 -4.64 -15.09
C GLY A 244 -12.70 -5.95 -15.44
N ASN A 245 -13.37 -6.80 -16.23
CA ASN A 245 -12.64 -7.62 -17.18
C ASN A 245 -11.69 -6.68 -17.93
N ALA A 246 -10.40 -6.98 -18.00
CA ALA A 246 -9.51 -6.22 -18.85
C ALA A 246 -10.04 -6.34 -20.29
N ALA A 247 -10.72 -5.29 -20.78
CA ALA A 247 -11.31 -5.28 -22.12
C ALA A 247 -10.23 -5.49 -23.21
N SER A 248 -8.97 -5.24 -22.85
CA SER A 248 -7.76 -5.47 -23.65
C SER A 248 -6.98 -6.74 -23.28
N ALA A 249 -7.43 -7.57 -22.33
CA ALA A 249 -6.82 -8.87 -22.06
C ALA A 249 -7.03 -9.78 -23.27
N THR A 250 -6.14 -9.60 -24.23
CA THR A 250 -6.09 -10.28 -25.53
C THR A 250 -5.39 -11.61 -25.40
N LYS A 251 -4.54 -11.79 -24.37
CA LYS A 251 -3.93 -13.09 -24.04
C LYS A 251 -3.42 -13.19 -22.60
N LEU A 252 -3.23 -14.42 -22.12
CA LEU A 252 -2.46 -14.77 -20.93
C LEU A 252 -0.99 -14.35 -21.13
N ALA A 253 -0.38 -13.74 -20.11
CA ALA A 253 1.03 -13.35 -20.15
C ALA A 253 1.97 -14.56 -20.36
N THR A 254 1.57 -15.74 -19.89
CA THR A 254 2.22 -17.01 -20.19
C THR A 254 1.16 -18.01 -20.62
N ALA A 255 1.24 -18.49 -21.86
CA ALA A 255 0.34 -19.52 -22.38
C ALA A 255 0.39 -20.78 -21.49
N ARG A 256 -0.73 -21.49 -21.42
CA ARG A 256 -0.85 -22.76 -20.70
C ARG A 256 -1.20 -23.87 -21.66
N THR A 257 -0.60 -25.03 -21.48
CA THR A 257 -0.94 -26.22 -22.25
C THR A 257 -2.14 -26.89 -21.60
N ILE A 258 -3.23 -27.08 -22.35
CA ILE A 258 -4.41 -27.83 -21.91
C ILE A 258 -4.36 -29.21 -22.57
N ALA A 259 -4.49 -30.27 -21.76
CA ALA A 259 -4.40 -31.66 -22.21
C ALA A 259 -5.56 -32.49 -21.65
N ILE A 260 -5.99 -33.48 -22.43
CA ILE A 260 -6.93 -34.53 -22.01
C ILE A 260 -6.11 -35.78 -21.68
N SER A 261 -6.42 -36.46 -20.58
CA SER A 261 -5.71 -37.67 -20.13
C SER A 261 -6.67 -38.73 -19.58
N GLY A 262 -6.22 -39.99 -19.52
CA GLY A 262 -7.01 -41.12 -19.02
C GLY A 262 -7.41 -42.09 -20.12
N ALA A 263 -8.70 -42.44 -20.18
CA ALA A 263 -9.28 -43.33 -21.20
C ALA A 263 -9.44 -42.65 -22.57
N VAL A 264 -9.39 -41.32 -22.61
CA VAL A 264 -9.40 -40.52 -23.84
C VAL A 264 -8.07 -39.78 -23.93
N THR A 265 -7.43 -39.83 -25.08
CA THR A 265 -6.24 -39.02 -25.39
C THR A 265 -6.57 -37.98 -26.44
N GLY A 266 -5.86 -36.86 -26.40
CA GLY A 266 -5.93 -35.81 -27.40
C GLY A 266 -4.63 -35.02 -27.43
N THR A 267 -4.39 -34.27 -28.50
CA THR A 267 -3.18 -33.47 -28.64
C THR A 267 -3.22 -32.26 -27.70
N ALA A 268 -2.27 -32.21 -26.77
CA ALA A 268 -2.14 -31.08 -25.86
C ALA A 268 -1.99 -29.77 -26.65
N THR A 269 -2.84 -28.79 -26.37
CA THR A 269 -2.94 -27.56 -27.16
C THR A 269 -2.65 -26.35 -26.27
N GLY A 270 -1.83 -25.43 -26.76
CA GLY A 270 -1.53 -24.18 -26.07
C GLY A 270 -2.76 -23.26 -26.06
N PHE A 271 -3.07 -22.70 -24.91
CA PHE A 271 -4.12 -21.72 -24.70
C PHE A 271 -3.53 -20.47 -24.08
N ASP A 272 -3.67 -19.35 -24.79
CA ASP A 272 -3.40 -18.03 -24.25
C ASP A 272 -4.64 -17.14 -24.26
N GLY A 273 -5.83 -17.62 -24.67
CA GLY A 273 -7.05 -16.82 -24.68
C GLY A 273 -7.20 -15.85 -25.85
N SER A 274 -6.23 -15.79 -26.78
CA SER A 274 -6.35 -15.01 -28.02
C SER A 274 -7.38 -15.58 -29.00
N SER A 275 -7.74 -16.86 -28.85
CA SER A 275 -8.73 -17.55 -29.65
C SER A 275 -9.25 -18.78 -28.90
N ASN A 276 -10.41 -19.28 -29.32
CA ASN A 276 -10.91 -20.58 -28.86
C ASN A 276 -9.96 -21.69 -29.31
N ILE A 277 -9.77 -22.70 -28.46
CA ILE A 277 -9.05 -23.93 -28.81
C ILE A 277 -10.01 -25.10 -28.93
N ALA A 278 -9.71 -26.04 -29.83
CA ALA A 278 -10.38 -27.32 -29.94
C ALA A 278 -9.36 -28.42 -29.69
N ILE A 279 -9.63 -29.32 -28.75
CA ILE A 279 -8.77 -30.48 -28.46
C ILE A 279 -9.45 -31.72 -29.03
N SER A 280 -9.07 -32.07 -30.26
CA SER A 280 -9.57 -33.28 -30.92
C SER A 280 -9.07 -34.53 -30.20
N THR A 281 -9.98 -35.48 -29.99
CA THR A 281 -9.65 -36.79 -29.43
C THR A 281 -8.88 -37.61 -30.47
N THR A 282 -7.73 -38.14 -30.10
CA THR A 282 -6.88 -38.97 -30.97
C THR A 282 -7.12 -40.45 -30.77
N GLU A 283 -7.43 -40.87 -29.55
CA GLU A 283 -7.64 -42.27 -29.21
C GLU A 283 -8.63 -42.40 -28.05
N ILE A 284 -9.37 -43.51 -28.04
CA ILE A 284 -10.16 -43.96 -26.90
C ILE A 284 -9.67 -45.36 -26.53
N ASP A 285 -9.07 -45.50 -25.35
CA ASP A 285 -8.59 -46.77 -24.82
C ASP A 285 -9.73 -47.45 -24.04
N GLY A 286 -10.39 -48.41 -24.69
CA GLY A 286 -11.50 -49.16 -24.11
C GLY A 286 -11.12 -49.98 -22.87
N SER A 287 -9.84 -50.33 -22.69
CA SER A 287 -9.39 -51.11 -21.52
C SER A 287 -9.47 -50.32 -20.21
N LYS A 288 -9.50 -48.99 -20.28
CA LYS A 288 -9.59 -48.08 -19.14
C LYS A 288 -11.01 -47.74 -18.73
N ILE A 289 -12.02 -48.29 -19.40
CA ILE A 289 -13.43 -48.13 -19.02
C ILE A 289 -13.73 -49.09 -17.86
N SER A 290 -13.43 -48.66 -16.63
CA SER A 290 -13.57 -49.47 -15.41
C SER A 290 -14.96 -49.41 -14.77
N SER A 291 -15.83 -48.50 -15.21
CA SER A 291 -17.22 -48.38 -14.77
C SER A 291 -18.06 -47.61 -15.80
N GLY A 292 -19.39 -47.73 -15.72
CA GLY A 292 -20.36 -47.09 -16.63
C GLY A 292 -20.91 -48.02 -17.71
N THR A 293 -21.87 -47.51 -18.49
CA THR A 293 -22.52 -48.22 -19.60
C THR A 293 -22.08 -47.67 -20.95
N VAL A 294 -21.56 -48.54 -21.82
CA VAL A 294 -21.40 -48.25 -23.25
C VAL A 294 -22.68 -48.69 -23.95
N PRO A 295 -23.42 -47.80 -24.63
CA PRO A 295 -24.58 -48.21 -25.42
C PRO A 295 -24.17 -49.25 -26.46
N VAL A 296 -24.94 -50.35 -26.57
CA VAL A 296 -24.64 -51.47 -27.47
C VAL A 296 -24.45 -51.00 -28.93
N ALA A 297 -25.18 -49.97 -29.36
CA ALA A 297 -25.06 -49.37 -30.69
C ALA A 297 -23.67 -48.77 -31.01
N ARG A 298 -22.84 -48.50 -29.99
CA ARG A 298 -21.46 -48.01 -30.16
C ARG A 298 -20.42 -49.13 -30.21
N LEU A 299 -20.81 -50.38 -29.96
CA LEU A 299 -19.94 -51.53 -30.10
C LEU A 299 -20.12 -52.10 -31.52
N PRO A 300 -19.03 -52.38 -32.27
CA PRO A 300 -19.15 -53.03 -33.56
C PRO A 300 -19.75 -54.43 -33.38
N ALA A 301 -20.69 -54.78 -34.27
CA ALA A 301 -21.16 -56.16 -34.38
C ALA A 301 -19.98 -57.04 -34.82
N ALA A 302 -19.88 -58.25 -34.26
CA ALA A 302 -18.88 -59.18 -34.78
C ALA A 302 -19.24 -59.59 -36.21
N SER A 303 -18.22 -59.76 -37.04
CA SER A 303 -18.33 -60.30 -38.38
C SER A 303 -17.30 -61.42 -38.56
N THR A 304 -17.27 -62.02 -39.75
CA THR A 304 -16.21 -62.98 -40.12
C THR A 304 -14.84 -62.34 -40.30
N SER A 305 -14.77 -61.01 -40.37
CA SER A 305 -13.54 -60.25 -40.59
C SER A 305 -13.13 -59.36 -39.42
N ALA A 306 -13.99 -59.17 -38.42
CA ALA A 306 -13.76 -58.30 -37.29
C ALA A 306 -14.37 -58.85 -35.99
N ALA A 307 -13.60 -58.77 -34.90
CA ALA A 307 -14.09 -59.07 -33.56
C ALA A 307 -15.13 -58.02 -33.13
N GLY A 308 -16.17 -58.45 -32.40
CA GLY A 308 -17.23 -57.58 -31.90
C GLY A 308 -18.11 -58.29 -30.87
N ALA A 309 -19.17 -57.63 -30.41
CA ALA A 309 -20.12 -58.22 -29.48
C ALA A 309 -21.12 -59.14 -30.22
N VAL A 310 -21.35 -60.36 -29.70
CA VAL A 310 -22.27 -61.35 -30.29
C VAL A 310 -23.28 -61.82 -29.25
N LYS A 311 -24.55 -61.87 -29.62
CA LYS A 311 -25.59 -62.48 -28.81
C LYS A 311 -25.50 -64.01 -28.93
N LEU A 312 -25.38 -64.70 -27.80
CA LEU A 312 -25.25 -66.17 -27.77
C LEU A 312 -26.60 -66.84 -27.51
N ASN A 313 -26.88 -67.93 -28.22
CA ASN A 313 -28.06 -68.78 -28.07
C ASN A 313 -27.68 -70.15 -27.50
N ASN A 314 -28.33 -70.53 -26.39
CA ASN A 314 -28.04 -71.75 -25.65
C ASN A 314 -29.07 -72.88 -25.88
N THR A 315 -29.64 -73.01 -27.08
CA THR A 315 -30.45 -74.18 -27.47
C THR A 315 -30.08 -74.68 -28.88
N LEU A 316 -30.25 -75.99 -29.10
CA LEU A 316 -30.11 -76.63 -30.42
C LEU A 316 -31.38 -76.58 -31.28
N THR A 317 -32.49 -76.10 -30.74
CA THR A 317 -33.78 -76.00 -31.45
C THR A 317 -34.04 -74.61 -32.01
N SER A 318 -33.13 -73.66 -31.82
CA SER A 318 -33.29 -72.31 -32.33
C SER A 318 -33.23 -72.29 -33.86
N THR A 319 -34.13 -71.52 -34.46
CA THR A 319 -34.09 -71.16 -35.88
C THR A 319 -33.48 -69.77 -36.10
N SER A 320 -32.94 -69.14 -35.05
CA SER A 320 -32.34 -67.80 -35.14
C SER A 320 -31.08 -67.83 -36.02
N ILE A 321 -31.02 -66.90 -36.96
CA ILE A 321 -29.84 -66.67 -37.81
C ILE A 321 -29.00 -65.48 -37.34
N SER A 322 -29.40 -64.81 -36.25
CA SER A 322 -28.76 -63.60 -35.72
C SER A 322 -28.06 -63.81 -34.38
N GLU A 323 -28.02 -65.04 -33.90
CA GLU A 323 -27.36 -65.42 -32.64
C GLU A 323 -26.40 -66.58 -32.89
N ALA A 324 -25.24 -66.56 -32.26
CA ALA A 324 -24.28 -67.66 -32.36
C ALA A 324 -24.60 -68.75 -31.31
N ALA A 325 -24.41 -70.02 -31.67
CA ALA A 325 -24.57 -71.11 -30.70
C ALA A 325 -23.53 -71.00 -29.57
N THR A 326 -23.93 -71.33 -28.34
CA THR A 326 -22.95 -71.47 -27.25
C THR A 326 -22.02 -72.65 -27.50
N ALA A 327 -20.80 -72.57 -26.95
CA ALA A 327 -19.85 -73.68 -26.99
C ALA A 327 -20.45 -74.99 -26.43
N ALA A 328 -21.31 -74.88 -25.41
CA ALA A 328 -22.02 -76.01 -24.83
C ALA A 328 -22.95 -76.72 -25.84
N GLN A 329 -23.74 -75.97 -26.61
CA GLN A 329 -24.65 -76.57 -27.60
C GLN A 329 -23.89 -77.14 -28.81
N VAL A 330 -22.83 -76.47 -29.28
CA VAL A 330 -21.98 -77.02 -30.35
C VAL A 330 -21.42 -78.39 -29.96
N LYS A 331 -21.01 -78.56 -28.70
CA LYS A 331 -20.59 -79.86 -28.17
C LYS A 331 -21.71 -80.91 -28.26
N VAL A 332 -22.90 -80.59 -27.77
CA VAL A 332 -24.06 -81.52 -27.80
C VAL A 332 -24.41 -81.95 -29.23
N LEU A 333 -24.35 -81.03 -30.20
CA LEU A 333 -24.59 -81.36 -31.61
C LEU A 333 -23.55 -82.36 -32.14
N ASN A 334 -22.28 -82.13 -31.81
CA ASN A 334 -21.18 -82.99 -32.25
C ASN A 334 -21.33 -84.42 -31.69
N ASP A 335 -21.66 -84.54 -30.40
CA ASP A 335 -21.87 -85.82 -29.73
C ASP A 335 -23.05 -86.61 -30.34
N LYS A 336 -24.14 -85.93 -30.75
CA LYS A 336 -25.30 -86.58 -31.38
C LYS A 336 -25.03 -87.15 -32.78
N LYS A 337 -24.16 -86.54 -33.59
CA LYS A 337 -23.88 -86.98 -34.98
C LYS A 337 -23.09 -88.28 -35.06
N LEU A 338 -22.28 -88.60 -34.04
CA LEU A 338 -21.42 -89.78 -34.04
C LEU A 338 -22.16 -91.10 -33.74
N ASN A 339 -23.38 -91.05 -33.21
CA ASN A 339 -24.16 -92.23 -32.83
C ASN A 339 -25.08 -92.80 -33.94
N ASN A 340 -24.92 -92.39 -35.20
CA ASN A 340 -25.83 -92.75 -36.30
C ASN A 340 -25.21 -93.71 -37.35
N ASN A 341 -24.62 -94.84 -36.91
CA ASN A 341 -24.25 -95.94 -37.82
C ASN A 341 -25.49 -96.79 -38.12
N ALA A 342 -26.07 -96.63 -39.31
CA ALA A 342 -27.36 -97.22 -39.71
C ALA A 342 -27.34 -98.75 -39.95
N PHE A 343 -26.17 -99.40 -39.98
CA PHE A 343 -26.02 -100.86 -40.04
C PHE A 343 -24.94 -101.24 -39.03
N GLY A 344 -25.31 -101.99 -37.98
CA GLY A 344 -24.36 -102.38 -36.93
C GLY A 344 -23.19 -103.22 -37.46
N ASN A 345 -22.17 -103.43 -36.63
CA ASN A 345 -21.13 -104.43 -36.93
C ASN A 345 -21.79 -105.82 -36.98
N GLY A 346 -21.83 -106.45 -38.15
CA GLY A 346 -22.46 -107.76 -38.32
C GLY A 346 -21.84 -108.84 -37.42
N VAL A 347 -22.64 -109.83 -37.02
CA VAL A 347 -22.24 -110.95 -36.18
C VAL A 347 -22.18 -112.22 -37.02
N ASN A 348 -21.04 -112.93 -37.00
CA ASN A 348 -20.92 -114.25 -37.61
C ASN A 348 -21.55 -115.30 -36.70
N VAL A 349 -22.67 -115.87 -37.12
CA VAL A 349 -23.44 -116.86 -36.34
C VAL A 349 -23.36 -118.27 -36.94
N THR A 350 -22.52 -118.48 -37.96
CA THR A 350 -22.40 -119.72 -38.73
C THR A 350 -22.32 -120.98 -37.86
N SER A 351 -21.50 -120.95 -36.80
CA SER A 351 -21.30 -122.10 -35.90
C SER A 351 -22.48 -122.40 -34.98
N SER A 352 -23.43 -121.46 -34.84
CA SER A 352 -24.58 -121.54 -33.93
C SER A 352 -25.90 -121.90 -34.63
N ARG A 353 -25.90 -121.96 -35.96
CA ARG A 353 -27.09 -122.15 -36.78
C ARG A 353 -27.17 -123.59 -37.28
N ILE A 354 -28.35 -124.19 -37.15
CA ILE A 354 -28.62 -125.60 -37.40
C ILE A 354 -29.73 -125.70 -38.44
N SER A 355 -29.58 -126.65 -39.38
CA SER A 355 -30.56 -126.87 -40.44
C SER A 355 -31.95 -127.16 -39.88
N GLY A 356 -32.94 -126.43 -40.35
CA GLY A 356 -34.35 -126.61 -40.00
C GLY A 356 -34.74 -126.11 -38.61
N ALA A 357 -33.81 -125.52 -37.84
CA ALA A 357 -34.12 -124.89 -36.57
C ALA A 357 -34.76 -123.51 -36.77
N THR A 358 -35.72 -123.18 -35.91
CA THR A 358 -36.37 -121.85 -35.88
C THR A 358 -35.59 -120.91 -34.98
N TYR A 359 -35.38 -119.69 -35.46
CA TYR A 359 -34.75 -118.58 -34.76
C TYR A 359 -35.69 -117.39 -34.75
N THR A 360 -35.58 -116.52 -33.74
CA THR A 360 -36.36 -115.28 -33.66
C THR A 360 -35.42 -114.11 -33.86
N ASN A 361 -35.80 -113.11 -34.66
CA ASN A 361 -35.09 -111.83 -34.69
C ASN A 361 -35.21 -111.17 -33.30
N PRO A 362 -34.13 -111.05 -32.50
CA PRO A 362 -34.21 -110.55 -31.13
C PRO A 362 -34.28 -109.02 -31.04
N TYR A 363 -34.27 -108.32 -32.18
CA TYR A 363 -34.20 -106.86 -32.24
C TYR A 363 -35.53 -106.23 -32.67
N ASP A 364 -35.79 -105.02 -32.16
CA ASP A 364 -36.89 -104.15 -32.60
C ASP A 364 -36.63 -103.44 -33.94
N ARG A 365 -35.69 -103.97 -34.74
CA ARG A 365 -35.31 -103.49 -36.08
C ARG A 365 -35.19 -104.66 -37.05
N PRO A 366 -35.30 -104.44 -38.37
CA PRO A 366 -35.08 -105.49 -39.35
C PRO A 366 -33.68 -106.11 -39.20
N LEU A 367 -33.62 -107.43 -39.20
CA LEU A 367 -32.38 -108.20 -39.18
C LEU A 367 -32.05 -108.62 -40.62
N ILE A 368 -30.87 -108.23 -41.10
CA ILE A 368 -30.42 -108.66 -42.42
C ILE A 368 -29.59 -109.93 -42.23
N VAL A 369 -30.06 -111.02 -42.81
CA VAL A 369 -29.37 -112.31 -42.77
C VAL A 369 -28.69 -112.54 -44.11
N VAL A 370 -27.38 -112.70 -44.09
CA VAL A 370 -26.56 -112.99 -45.26
C VAL A 370 -25.94 -114.37 -45.07
N MET A 371 -26.30 -115.32 -45.94
CA MET A 371 -25.84 -116.69 -45.79
C MET A 371 -25.47 -117.34 -47.12
N SER A 372 -24.65 -118.38 -47.04
CA SER A 372 -24.23 -119.18 -48.20
C SER A 372 -24.36 -120.66 -47.90
N LEU A 373 -25.04 -121.39 -48.80
CA LEU A 373 -25.30 -122.83 -48.71
C LEU A 373 -24.63 -123.60 -49.86
N GLY A 374 -24.37 -124.88 -49.66
CA GLY A 374 -23.98 -125.86 -50.69
C GLY A 374 -24.84 -127.13 -50.59
N ASP A 375 -24.99 -127.87 -51.68
CA ASP A 375 -25.86 -129.06 -51.75
C ASP A 375 -25.08 -130.39 -51.72
N THR A 376 -25.64 -131.41 -51.07
CA THR A 376 -25.09 -132.78 -51.03
C THR A 376 -26.10 -133.93 -51.09
N ASP A 377 -27.43 -133.73 -51.17
CA ASP A 377 -28.40 -134.87 -51.30
C ASP A 377 -29.81 -134.39 -51.73
N ASP A 378 -30.29 -134.75 -52.93
CA ASP A 378 -31.66 -134.73 -53.53
C ASP A 378 -32.80 -133.93 -52.82
N ALA A 379 -32.55 -132.74 -52.24
CA ALA A 379 -33.50 -132.04 -51.38
C ALA A 379 -33.47 -130.51 -51.50
N ASN A 380 -34.61 -129.94 -51.91
CA ASN A 380 -34.82 -128.50 -52.04
C ASN A 380 -34.62 -127.73 -50.72
N PHE A 381 -33.90 -126.61 -50.81
CA PHE A 381 -33.78 -125.61 -49.74
C PHE A 381 -35.14 -125.02 -49.36
N LYS A 382 -35.35 -124.76 -48.06
CA LYS A 382 -36.56 -124.09 -47.56
C LYS A 382 -36.21 -122.93 -46.64
N LEU A 383 -36.85 -121.79 -46.87
CA LEU A 383 -36.82 -120.61 -46.01
C LEU A 383 -38.23 -120.36 -45.50
N LYS A 384 -38.38 -120.18 -44.19
CA LYS A 384 -39.61 -119.70 -43.57
C LYS A 384 -39.30 -118.38 -42.85
N ILE A 385 -40.13 -117.36 -43.05
CA ILE A 385 -40.08 -116.08 -42.31
C ILE A 385 -41.52 -115.75 -41.91
N GLY A 386 -41.85 -115.88 -40.62
CA GLY A 386 -43.23 -115.84 -40.15
C GLY A 386 -44.10 -116.86 -40.92
N ASP A 387 -45.15 -116.38 -41.56
CA ASP A 387 -46.06 -117.21 -42.38
C ASP A 387 -45.56 -117.42 -43.82
N LEU A 388 -44.53 -116.67 -44.26
CA LEU A 388 -43.97 -116.82 -45.61
C LEU A 388 -43.11 -118.08 -45.67
N VAL A 389 -43.43 -119.00 -46.58
CA VAL A 389 -42.61 -120.19 -46.86
C VAL A 389 -42.16 -120.15 -48.31
N TYR A 390 -40.85 -120.19 -48.51
CA TYR A 390 -40.21 -120.38 -49.81
C TYR A 390 -39.54 -121.75 -49.83
N THR A 391 -39.79 -122.52 -50.89
CA THR A 391 -39.06 -123.74 -51.22
C THR A 391 -38.40 -123.51 -52.58
N SER A 392 -37.12 -123.83 -52.72
CA SER A 392 -36.44 -123.69 -54.01
C SER A 392 -37.18 -124.53 -55.06
N PRO A 393 -37.37 -124.04 -56.30
CA PRO A 393 -38.13 -124.76 -57.32
C PRO A 393 -37.39 -125.99 -57.87
N TYR A 394 -36.07 -126.03 -57.70
CA TYR A 394 -35.20 -127.12 -58.08
C TYR A 394 -34.22 -127.42 -56.95
N ASP A 395 -33.63 -128.60 -56.99
CA ASP A 395 -32.45 -128.90 -56.19
C ASP A 395 -31.26 -128.06 -56.67
N PHE A 396 -30.41 -127.62 -55.75
CA PHE A 396 -29.25 -126.81 -56.11
C PHE A 396 -28.21 -127.71 -56.82
N PRO A 397 -27.42 -127.19 -57.78
CA PRO A 397 -26.37 -127.98 -58.41
C PRO A 397 -25.35 -128.54 -57.39
N GLN A 398 -25.03 -129.84 -57.48
CA GLN A 398 -24.06 -130.55 -56.62
C GLN A 398 -22.62 -129.98 -56.67
N THR A 399 -22.35 -129.06 -57.59
CA THR A 399 -21.08 -128.31 -57.69
C THR A 399 -21.35 -126.81 -57.62
N GLY A 400 -21.25 -126.20 -56.43
CA GLY A 400 -21.34 -124.75 -56.27
C GLY A 400 -21.78 -124.30 -54.86
N MET A 401 -21.59 -123.02 -54.56
CA MET A 401 -22.09 -122.38 -53.34
C MET A 401 -23.04 -121.24 -53.72
N PHE A 402 -24.19 -121.17 -53.06
CA PHE A 402 -25.22 -120.18 -53.35
C PHE A 402 -25.39 -119.25 -52.15
N ALA A 403 -25.08 -117.98 -52.38
CA ALA A 403 -25.32 -116.94 -51.40
C ALA A 403 -26.69 -116.31 -51.62
N PHE A 404 -27.42 -116.08 -50.56
CA PHE A 404 -28.66 -115.33 -50.58
C PHE A 404 -28.80 -114.49 -49.32
N THR A 405 -29.60 -113.45 -49.44
CA THR A 405 -29.85 -112.50 -48.38
C THR A 405 -31.35 -112.36 -48.21
N PHE A 406 -31.79 -112.29 -46.98
CA PHE A 406 -33.17 -112.00 -46.66
C PHE A 406 -33.25 -111.12 -45.42
N VAL A 407 -34.38 -110.45 -45.28
CA VAL A 407 -34.66 -109.56 -44.18
C VAL A 407 -35.70 -110.21 -43.30
N VAL A 408 -35.39 -110.37 -42.02
CA VAL A 408 -36.34 -110.84 -41.01
C VAL A 408 -36.93 -109.61 -40.34
N PRO A 409 -38.26 -109.41 -40.38
CA PRO A 409 -38.90 -108.31 -39.67
C PRO A 409 -38.58 -108.33 -38.16
N PRO A 410 -38.70 -107.19 -37.46
CA PRO A 410 -38.54 -107.13 -36.01
C PRO A 410 -39.38 -108.21 -35.32
N ASN A 411 -38.78 -108.94 -34.37
CA ASN A 411 -39.46 -109.95 -33.56
C ASN A 411 -40.10 -111.13 -34.33
N ALA A 412 -39.85 -111.27 -35.63
CA ALA A 412 -40.38 -112.38 -36.43
C ALA A 412 -39.51 -113.63 -36.29
N GLU A 413 -40.15 -114.80 -36.33
CA GLU A 413 -39.47 -116.08 -36.45
C GLU A 413 -39.04 -116.36 -37.88
N TYR A 414 -37.90 -117.00 -38.04
CA TYR A 414 -37.38 -117.46 -39.32
C TYR A 414 -36.67 -118.80 -39.16
N MET A 415 -36.68 -119.60 -40.22
CA MET A 415 -36.08 -120.93 -40.23
C MET A 415 -35.52 -121.19 -41.62
N VAL A 416 -34.34 -121.78 -41.65
CA VAL A 416 -33.67 -122.15 -42.90
C VAL A 416 -33.35 -123.65 -42.82
N LYS A 417 -33.85 -124.41 -43.79
CA LYS A 417 -33.62 -125.86 -43.89
C LYS A 417 -32.84 -126.19 -45.17
N TRP A 418 -31.79 -126.97 -45.00
CA TRP A 418 -30.94 -127.57 -46.04
C TRP A 418 -30.69 -129.06 -45.76
N ALA A 419 -30.22 -129.82 -46.75
CA ALA A 419 -30.02 -131.27 -46.64
C ALA A 419 -28.99 -131.67 -45.54
N PRO A 420 -29.20 -132.77 -44.80
CA PRO A 420 -28.25 -133.26 -43.80
C PRO A 420 -27.19 -134.21 -44.41
N GLY A 421 -26.06 -133.67 -44.89
CA GLY A 421 -24.91 -134.46 -45.36
C GLY A 421 -23.77 -134.54 -44.32
N SER A 422 -23.08 -135.68 -44.24
CA SER A 422 -21.90 -135.86 -43.38
C SER A 422 -20.69 -135.09 -43.90
N TRP A 423 -20.28 -134.09 -43.11
CA TRP A 423 -19.06 -133.26 -43.13
C TRP A 423 -18.09 -133.38 -44.33
N PRO A 424 -17.73 -132.27 -45.01
CA PRO A 424 -18.31 -130.92 -45.00
C PRO A 424 -19.35 -130.73 -46.13
N ILE A 425 -20.04 -129.60 -46.15
CA ILE A 425 -20.83 -129.01 -47.26
C ILE A 425 -22.37 -129.06 -47.05
N GLY A 426 -22.87 -127.99 -46.41
CA GLY A 426 -24.28 -127.61 -46.33
C GLY A 426 -24.46 -126.11 -46.07
N LEU A 427 -23.76 -125.57 -45.05
CA LEU A 427 -23.68 -124.14 -44.69
C LEU A 427 -22.23 -123.65 -44.69
N ASN A 428 -21.95 -122.54 -45.38
CA ASN A 428 -20.63 -121.93 -45.49
C ASN A 428 -20.44 -120.76 -44.53
N PHE A 429 -21.34 -119.79 -44.61
CA PHE A 429 -21.38 -118.69 -43.67
C PHE A 429 -22.83 -118.28 -43.41
N TRP A 430 -23.02 -117.64 -42.27
CA TRP A 430 -24.24 -116.99 -41.86
C TRP A 430 -23.87 -115.78 -41.00
N TRP A 431 -24.20 -114.60 -41.50
CA TRP A 431 -24.00 -113.32 -40.83
C TRP A 431 -25.33 -112.61 -40.62
N GLU A 432 -25.44 -111.95 -39.48
CA GLU A 432 -26.63 -111.21 -39.05
C GLU A 432 -26.23 -109.76 -38.77
N PHE A 433 -26.93 -108.80 -39.39
CA PHE A 433 -26.66 -107.35 -39.29
C PHE A 433 -27.83 -106.56 -38.71
#